data_AF-X1LJZ3-F1
#
_entry.id   AF-X1LJZ3-F1
#
_cell.length_a   1.000
_cell.length_b   1.000
_cell.length_c   1.000
_cell.angle_alpha   90.00
_cell.angle_beta   90.00
_cell.angle_gamma   90.00
#
_symmetry.space_group_name_H-M   'P 1'
#
loop_
_entity.id
_entity.type
_entity.pdbx_description
1 polymer ?
#
loop_
_entity_poly.entity_id
_entity_poly.type
_entity_poly.pdbx_seq_one_letter_code
_entity_poly.pdbx_strand_id
1 'polypeptide(L)' 'MPLPPEVLEDIKGKIDAAEERVKEIEDVLADLRATGVGIGEQEERLKAAKEDLRHLRLFYERQSKRVGATS' A
#
# COMPACT_ATOMS: atom_id res chain seq x y z
N MET A 1 -3.79 16.29 16.36
CA MET A 1 -3.80 17.36 15.35
C MET A 1 -3.92 16.72 13.97
N PRO A 2 -4.74 17.28 13.06
CA PRO A 2 -4.78 16.84 11.67
C PRO A 2 -3.44 17.14 10.98
N LEU A 3 -3.03 16.28 10.05
CA LEU A 3 -1.82 16.50 9.24
C LEU A 3 -2.03 17.65 8.25
N PRO A 4 -0.97 18.40 7.89
CA PRO A 4 -1.05 19.40 6.82
C PRO A 4 -1.50 18.77 5.48
N PRO A 5 -2.26 19.49 4.65
CA PRO A 5 -2.73 19.00 3.35
C PRO A 5 -1.59 18.53 2.43
N GLU A 6 -0.47 19.26 2.39
CA GLU A 6 0.72 18.90 1.59
C GLU A 6 1.29 17.53 1.99
N VAL A 7 1.35 17.25 3.30
CA VAL A 7 1.83 15.97 3.83
C VAL A 7 0.86 14.84 3.48
N LEU A 8 -0.45 15.12 3.42
CA LEU A 8 -1.45 14.15 2.99
C LEU A 8 -1.34 13.81 1.51
N GLU A 9 -1.10 14.80 0.65
CA GLU A 9 -0.84 14.55 -0.77
C GLU A 9 0.41 13.70 -0.99
N ASP A 10 1.50 13.99 -0.27
CA ASP A 10 2.72 13.18 -0.30
C ASP A 10 2.48 11.73 0.16
N ILE A 11 1.72 11.55 1.25
CA ILE A 11 1.36 10.22 1.76
C ILE A 11 0.51 9.48 0.74
N LYS A 12 -0.46 10.16 0.11
CA LYS A 12 -1.31 9.58 -0.92
C LYS A 12 -0.46 9.11 -2.12
N GLY A 13 0.43 9.97 -2.62
CA GLY A 13 1.31 9.60 -3.73
C GLY A 13 2.21 8.40 -3.41
N LYS A 14 2.71 8.30 -2.17
CA LYS A 14 3.48 7.14 -1.71
C LYS A 14 2.64 5.87 -1.58
N ILE A 15 1.40 5.97 -1.13
CA ILE A 15 0.46 4.85 -1.06
C ILE A 15 0.14 4.35 -2.47
N ASP A 16 -0.20 5.26 -3.39
CA ASP A 16 -0.52 4.92 -4.79
C ASP A 16 0.69 4.24 -5.47
N ALA A 17 1.89 4.80 -5.31
CA ALA A 17 3.12 4.17 -5.83
C ALA A 17 3.40 2.80 -5.20
N ALA A 18 3.13 2.62 -3.91
CA ALA A 18 3.28 1.33 -3.25
C ALA A 18 2.23 0.30 -3.73
N GLU A 19 1.01 0.72 -4.08
CA GLU A 19 -0.01 -0.16 -4.68
C GLU A 19 0.42 -0.67 -6.05
N GLU A 20 0.99 0.21 -6.88
CA GLU A 20 1.55 -0.18 -8.17
C GLU A 20 2.68 -1.20 -8.01
N ARG A 21 3.61 -0.96 -7.07
CA ARG A 21 4.73 -1.89 -6.80
C ARG A 21 4.27 -3.24 -6.27
N VAL A 22 3.28 -3.27 -5.40
CA VAL A 22 2.67 -4.52 -4.92
C VAL A 22 2.10 -5.31 -6.10
N LYS A 23 1.44 -4.64 -7.05
CA LYS A 23 0.89 -5.29 -8.24
C LYS A 23 1.98 -5.84 -9.16
N GLU A 24 3.05 -5.08 -9.41
CA GLU A 24 4.21 -5.58 -10.17
C GLU A 24 4.80 -6.85 -9.54
N ILE A 25 4.92 -6.88 -8.20
CA ILE A 25 5.43 -8.05 -7.47
C ILE A 25 4.45 -9.22 -7.58
N GLU A 26 3.14 -8.97 -7.53
CA GLU A 26 2.12 -10.01 -7.73
C GLU A 26 2.23 -10.68 -9.10
N ASP A 27 2.41 -9.88 -10.16
CA ASP A 27 2.55 -10.39 -11.52
C ASP A 27 3.82 -11.24 -11.65
N VAL A 28 4.95 -10.76 -11.11
CA VAL A 28 6.22 -11.53 -11.10
C VAL A 28 6.09 -12.83 -10.30
N LEU A 29 5.43 -12.81 -9.14
CA LEU A 29 5.21 -14.02 -8.35
C LEU A 29 4.29 -15.00 -9.06
N ALA A 30 3.27 -14.53 -9.78
CA ALA A 30 2.41 -15.38 -10.60
C ALA A 30 3.21 -16.08 -11.71
N ASP A 31 4.11 -15.37 -12.39
CA ASP A 31 5.00 -15.93 -13.40
C ASP A 31 5.96 -16.97 -12.80
N LEU A 32 6.58 -16.65 -11.66
CA LEU A 32 7.47 -17.58 -10.96
C LEU A 32 6.73 -18.85 -10.50
N ARG A 33 5.49 -18.71 -10.03
CA ARG A 33 4.61 -19.85 -9.69
C ARG A 33 4.37 -20.74 -10.91
N ALA A 34 4.12 -20.15 -12.07
CA ALA A 34 3.90 -20.87 -13.32
C ALA A 34 5.15 -21.65 -13.78
N THR A 35 6.35 -21.16 -13.45
CA THR A 35 7.61 -21.87 -13.72
C THR A 35 7.93 -23.00 -12.73
N GLY A 36 7.09 -23.20 -11.69
CA GLY A 36 7.28 -24.23 -10.68
C GLY A 36 8.32 -23.87 -9.60
N VAL A 37 8.72 -22.60 -9.51
CA VAL A 37 9.62 -22.12 -8.46
C VAL A 37 8.83 -22.00 -7.14
N GLY A 38 9.41 -22.49 -6.04
CA GLY A 38 8.83 -22.31 -4.71
C GLY A 38 8.92 -20.85 -4.26
N ILE A 39 7.77 -20.20 -4.11
CA ILE A 39 7.66 -18.76 -3.79
C ILE A 39 6.94 -18.47 -2.45
N GLY A 40 6.81 -19.47 -1.58
CA GLY A 40 6.01 -19.35 -0.35
C GLY A 40 6.45 -18.22 0.59
N GLU A 41 7.74 -18.00 0.77
CA GLU A 41 8.27 -16.92 1.61
C GLU A 41 7.96 -15.53 1.02
N GLN A 42 8.05 -15.41 -0.31
CA GLN A 42 7.76 -14.17 -1.02
C GLN A 42 6.26 -13.85 -0.99
N GLU A 43 5.40 -14.86 -1.07
CA GLU A 43 3.95 -14.70 -0.93
C GLU A 43 3.56 -14.26 0.49
N GLU A 44 4.19 -14.80 1.53
CA GLU A 44 3.96 -14.35 2.91
C GLU A 44 4.41 -12.90 3.12
N ARG A 45 5.58 -12.52 2.60
CA ARG A 45 6.07 -11.13 2.65
C ARG A 45 5.16 -10.18 1.89
N LEU A 46 4.70 -10.58 0.71
CA LEU A 46 3.75 -9.80 -0.09
C LEU A 46 2.44 -9.63 0.67
N LYS A 47 1.93 -10.68 1.31
CA LYS A 47 0.71 -10.61 2.14
C LYS A 47 0.87 -9.61 3.29
N ALA A 48 1.99 -9.64 4.00
CA ALA A 48 2.30 -8.67 5.05
C ALA A 48 2.36 -7.24 4.51
N ALA A 49 3.04 -7.02 3.39
CA ALA A 49 3.12 -5.71 2.74
C ALA A 49 1.74 -5.17 2.31
N LYS A 50 0.84 -6.04 1.82
CA LYS A 50 -0.55 -5.68 1.49
C LYS A 50 -1.35 -5.28 2.72
N GLU A 51 -1.11 -5.93 3.86
CA GLU A 51 -1.78 -5.61 5.13
C GLU A 51 -1.31 -4.26 5.69
N ASP A 52 0.00 -4.01 5.68
CA ASP A 52 0.58 -2.72 6.07
C ASP A 52 0.07 -1.58 5.19
N LEU A 53 -0.01 -1.80 3.87
CA LEU A 53 -0.53 -0.82 2.93
C LEU A 53 -2.00 -0.50 3.19
N ARG A 54 -2.81 -1.51 3.52
CA ARG A 54 -4.20 -1.32 3.95
C ARG A 54 -4.30 -0.47 5.21
N HIS A 55 -3.44 -0.71 6.20
CA HIS A 55 -3.39 0.11 7.42
C HIS A 55 -3.01 1.56 7.13
N LEU A 56 -2.02 1.79 6.27
CA LEU A 56 -1.61 3.12 5.84
C LEU A 56 -2.73 3.86 5.10
N ARG A 57 -3.47 3.16 4.22
CA ARG A 57 -4.63 3.73 3.52
C ARG A 57 -5.75 4.12 4.47
N LEU A 58 -6.08 3.26 5.44
CA LEU A 58 -7.06 3.59 6.49
C LEU A 58 -6.63 4.78 7.35
N PHE A 59 -5.33 4.87 7.68
CA PHE A 59 -4.79 6.03 8.40
C PHE A 59 -4.93 7.31 7.58
N TYR A 60 -4.54 7.28 6.30
CA TYR A 60 -4.70 8.39 5.38
C TYR A 60 -6.17 8.84 5.28
N GLU A 61 -7.12 7.92 5.07
CA GLU A 61 -8.55 8.23 4.98
C GLU A 61 -9.07 8.89 6.26
N ARG A 62 -8.64 8.41 7.44
CA ARG A 62 -9.02 9.01 8.73
C ARG A 62 -8.46 10.41 8.90
N GLN A 63 -7.23 10.66 8.46
CA GLN A 63 -6.60 11.98 8.54
C GLN A 63 -7.21 12.95 7.53
N SER A 64 -7.44 12.49 6.29
CA SER A 64 -8.10 13.27 5.24
C SER A 64 -9.51 13.70 5.64
N LYS A 65 -10.30 12.80 6.25
CA LYS A 65 -11.62 13.16 6.82
C LYS A 65 -11.52 14.20 7.93
N ARG A 66 -10.48 14.14 8.77
CA ARG A 66 -10.29 15.12 9.85
C ARG A 66 -9.93 16.50 9.32
N VAL A 67 -9.06 16.57 8.31
CA VAL A 67 -8.75 17.82 7.60
C VAL A 67 -9.99 18.38 6.93
N GLY A 68 -10.74 17.57 6.18
CA GLY A 68 -11.99 18.00 5.53
C GLY A 68 -13.12 18.37 6.50
N ALA A 69 -13.09 17.90 7.75
CA ALA A 69 -14.06 18.28 8.79
C ALA A 69 -13.63 19.51 9.61
N THR A 70 -12.40 20.03 9.40
CA THR A 70 -11.90 21.26 10.04
C THR A 70 -11.80 22.46 9.09
N SER A 71 -12.17 22.27 7.82
CA SER A 71 -12.30 23.32 6.79
C SER A 71 -13.71 23.92 6.74
#